data_AF-A0A957TWB4-F1
#
_entry.id   AF-A0A957TWB4-F1
#
_cell.length_a   1.000
_cell.length_b   1.000
_cell.length_c   1.000
_cell.angle_alpha   90.00
_cell.angle_beta   90.00
_cell.angle_gamma   90.00
#
_symmetry.space_group_name_H-M   'P 1'
#
loop_
_entity.id
_entity.type
_entity.pdbx_description
1 polymer ?
#
loop_
_entity_poly.entity_id
_entity_poly.type
_entity_poly.pdbx_seq_one_letter_code
_entity_poly.pdbx_strand_id
1 'polypeptide(L)'
;MISRLSLPHGDLPLPAFLPDATLGVVRAVDSVDLQNVGIAAVVMNTFHLMQHPGSSTVQALGGLHEMCGWPRPILTDSGGFQAYSLIRQNASYGRLTNNGITFQPDGAGRKFQLTPEKCIQLQMSYGADILMCLDDCTHVDDTPDIQHESVRRTIAWAVRCRQEYDRLVKEKKLGESERPLLFGVIQGGGSETLRAECAEALLAIGFDGFGYGGWPLDAGGELLTD
;
A
#
# COMPACT_ATOMS: atom_id res chain seq x y z
N MET A 1 17.15 -9.69 -16.03
CA MET A 1 16.01 -8.81 -15.72
C MET A 1 14.80 -9.67 -15.41
N ILE A 2 14.07 -9.36 -14.34
CA ILE A 2 12.79 -10.01 -14.02
C ILE A 2 11.77 -9.55 -15.07
N SER A 3 11.13 -10.48 -15.77
CA SER A 3 10.13 -10.19 -16.81
C SER A 3 8.70 -10.42 -16.37
N ARG A 4 8.48 -11.06 -15.22
CA ARG A 4 7.15 -11.28 -14.62
C ARG A 4 7.24 -11.54 -13.12
N LEU A 5 6.15 -11.28 -12.41
CA LEU A 5 5.91 -11.77 -11.05
C LEU A 5 4.88 -12.88 -11.10
N SER A 6 5.10 -13.97 -10.38
CA SER A 6 4.09 -15.03 -10.21
C SER A 6 3.32 -14.78 -8.92
N LEU A 7 2.00 -14.59 -9.05
CA LEU A 7 1.10 -14.21 -7.97
C LEU A 7 -0.04 -15.23 -7.83
N PRO A 8 -0.74 -15.27 -6.67
CA PRO A 8 -1.82 -16.24 -6.44
C PRO A 8 -2.88 -16.26 -7.54
N HIS A 9 -3.26 -15.09 -8.09
CA HIS A 9 -4.26 -14.97 -9.16
C HIS A 9 -3.66 -14.76 -10.56
N GLY A 10 -2.41 -15.18 -10.79
CA GLY A 10 -1.79 -15.24 -12.11
C GLY A 10 -0.47 -14.49 -12.23
N ASP A 11 0.14 -14.55 -13.41
CA ASP A 11 1.39 -13.85 -13.68
C ASP A 11 1.15 -12.37 -14.02
N LEU A 12 1.98 -11.48 -13.46
CA LEU A 12 2.06 -10.07 -13.82
C LEU A 12 3.30 -9.82 -14.70
N PRO A 13 3.15 -9.63 -16.03
CA PRO A 13 4.27 -9.31 -16.91
C PRO A 13 4.82 -7.90 -16.61
N LEU A 14 6.15 -7.73 -16.67
CA LEU A 14 6.83 -6.46 -16.40
C LEU A 14 7.51 -5.90 -17.66
N PRO A 15 7.52 -4.56 -17.87
CA PRO A 15 6.90 -3.54 -17.02
C PRO A 15 5.37 -3.57 -17.12
N ALA A 16 4.69 -3.20 -16.03
CA ALA A 16 3.23 -3.19 -15.94
C ALA A 16 2.71 -1.80 -15.58
N PHE A 17 1.60 -1.41 -16.20
CA PHE A 17 0.74 -0.33 -15.73
C PHE A 17 -0.47 -0.94 -15.02
N LEU A 18 -0.76 -0.47 -13.80
CA LEU A 18 -1.90 -0.92 -13.01
C LEU A 18 -2.84 0.28 -12.80
N PRO A 19 -4.06 0.29 -13.37
CA PRO A 19 -5.01 1.35 -13.12
C PRO A 19 -5.52 1.31 -11.67
N ASP A 20 -5.84 2.48 -11.12
CA ASP A 20 -6.45 2.59 -9.79
C ASP A 20 -7.95 2.23 -9.86
N ALA A 21 -8.30 1.21 -9.08
CA ALA A 21 -9.64 0.72 -8.85
C ALA A 21 -10.03 1.03 -7.39
N THR A 22 -10.06 2.32 -7.05
CA THR A 22 -10.11 2.86 -5.67
C THR A 22 -11.13 2.17 -4.76
N LEU A 23 -12.33 1.86 -5.28
CA LEU A 23 -13.42 1.21 -4.55
C LEU A 23 -13.74 -0.19 -5.08
N GLY A 24 -12.75 -0.89 -5.63
CA GLY A 24 -12.94 -2.17 -6.30
C GLY A 24 -13.36 -2.05 -7.77
N VAL A 25 -13.39 -0.84 -8.32
CA VAL A 25 -13.78 -0.58 -9.71
C VAL A 25 -12.94 0.55 -10.29
N VAL A 26 -12.49 0.39 -11.53
CA VAL A 26 -11.90 1.48 -12.31
C VAL A 26 -13.03 2.36 -12.81
N ARG A 27 -12.93 3.67 -12.60
CA ARG A 27 -14.04 4.58 -12.89
C ARG A 27 -14.49 4.47 -14.36
N ALA A 28 -15.79 4.25 -14.55
CA ALA A 28 -16.49 4.20 -15.83
C ALA A 28 -16.28 2.95 -16.71
N VAL A 29 -15.54 1.93 -16.26
CA VAL A 29 -15.34 0.66 -16.98
C VAL A 29 -15.48 -0.54 -16.03
N ASP A 30 -15.86 -1.69 -16.55
CA ASP A 30 -16.01 -2.91 -15.75
C ASP A 30 -14.81 -3.88 -15.88
N SER A 31 -14.87 -5.01 -15.17
CA SER A 31 -13.79 -6.01 -15.20
C SER A 31 -13.64 -6.68 -16.57
N VAL A 32 -14.68 -6.74 -17.38
CA VAL A 32 -14.66 -7.31 -18.73
C VAL A 32 -13.93 -6.35 -19.67
N ASP A 33 -14.24 -5.06 -19.61
CA ASP A 33 -13.56 -4.02 -20.37
C ASP A 33 -12.04 -4.05 -20.12
N LEU A 34 -11.64 -4.07 -18.84
CA LEU A 34 -10.23 -4.12 -18.43
C LEU A 34 -9.52 -5.38 -18.94
N GLN A 35 -10.19 -6.53 -18.90
CA GLN A 35 -9.63 -7.77 -19.43
C GLN A 35 -9.45 -7.71 -20.95
N ASN A 36 -10.42 -7.15 -21.68
CA ASN A 36 -10.41 -7.02 -23.13
C ASN A 36 -9.29 -6.10 -23.64
N VAL A 37 -8.97 -5.04 -22.90
CA VAL A 37 -7.86 -4.14 -23.25
C VAL A 37 -6.51 -4.61 -22.71
N GLY A 38 -6.46 -5.79 -22.07
CA GLY A 38 -5.21 -6.43 -21.67
C GLY A 38 -4.62 -5.95 -20.34
N ILE A 39 -5.40 -5.32 -19.46
CA ILE A 39 -4.91 -4.95 -18.11
C ILE A 39 -4.60 -6.22 -17.31
N ALA A 40 -3.33 -6.37 -16.91
CA ALA A 40 -2.86 -7.56 -16.22
C ALA A 40 -3.19 -7.57 -14.73
N ALA A 41 -3.23 -6.40 -14.08
CA ALA A 41 -3.51 -6.26 -12.65
C ALA A 41 -4.06 -4.86 -12.36
N VAL A 42 -4.67 -4.68 -11.19
CA VAL A 42 -5.20 -3.38 -10.74
C VAL A 42 -4.65 -3.02 -9.35
N VAL A 43 -4.63 -1.73 -9.02
CA VAL A 43 -4.40 -1.26 -7.65
C VAL A 43 -5.75 -0.99 -7.00
N MET A 44 -5.96 -1.42 -5.75
CA MET A 44 -7.15 -1.09 -4.97
C MET A 44 -6.77 -0.42 -3.66
N ASN A 45 -7.62 0.49 -3.19
CA ASN A 45 -7.27 1.37 -2.09
C ASN A 45 -7.77 0.86 -0.73
N THR A 46 -6.84 0.49 0.16
CA THR A 46 -7.18 -0.03 1.49
C THR A 46 -7.94 1.00 2.33
N PHE A 47 -7.56 2.29 2.24
CA PHE A 47 -8.17 3.38 3.02
C PHE A 47 -9.65 3.58 2.66
N HIS A 48 -10.00 3.55 1.37
CA HIS A 48 -11.38 3.69 0.92
C HIS A 48 -12.18 2.42 1.21
N LEU A 49 -11.64 1.24 0.89
CA LEU A 49 -12.30 -0.06 1.11
C LEU A 49 -12.65 -0.33 2.58
N MET A 50 -11.82 0.10 3.53
CA MET A 50 -12.10 -0.07 4.96
C MET A 50 -13.25 0.82 5.48
N GLN A 51 -13.63 1.85 4.72
CA GLN A 51 -14.75 2.74 5.02
C GLN A 51 -16.01 2.35 4.22
N HIS A 52 -15.83 2.16 2.92
CA HIS A 52 -16.90 1.85 1.97
C HIS A 52 -16.38 0.81 0.97
N PRO A 53 -16.96 -0.40 0.90
CA PRO A 53 -18.14 -0.86 1.65
C PRO A 53 -17.84 -1.29 3.11
N GLY A 54 -16.58 -1.19 3.55
CA GLY A 54 -16.14 -1.60 4.87
C GLY A 54 -15.58 -3.02 4.88
N SER A 55 -14.55 -3.26 5.69
CA SER A 55 -13.77 -4.51 5.62
C SER A 55 -14.59 -5.78 5.87
N SER A 56 -15.57 -5.72 6.78
CA SER A 56 -16.47 -6.85 7.06
C SER A 56 -17.33 -7.20 5.86
N THR A 57 -17.73 -6.21 5.07
CA THR A 57 -18.54 -6.41 3.85
C THR A 57 -17.69 -7.08 2.77
N VAL A 58 -16.46 -6.59 2.55
CA VAL A 58 -15.52 -7.20 1.60
C VAL A 58 -15.29 -8.68 1.94
N GLN A 59 -15.06 -8.99 3.22
CA GLN A 59 -14.87 -10.36 3.69
C GLN A 59 -16.12 -11.23 3.51
N ALA A 60 -17.31 -10.70 3.84
CA ALA A 60 -18.58 -11.42 3.69
C ALA A 60 -18.91 -11.74 2.22
N LEU A 61 -18.40 -10.93 1.29
CA LEU A 61 -18.54 -11.13 -0.16
C LEU A 61 -17.44 -12.03 -0.76
N GLY A 62 -16.54 -12.59 0.06
CA GLY A 62 -15.51 -13.53 -0.39
C GLY A 62 -14.16 -12.91 -0.74
N GLY A 63 -13.93 -11.62 -0.44
CA GLY A 63 -12.70 -10.90 -0.78
C GLY A 63 -12.85 -10.02 -2.03
N LEU A 64 -11.80 -9.30 -2.40
CA LEU A 64 -11.84 -8.30 -3.48
C LEU A 64 -12.08 -8.92 -4.86
N HIS A 65 -11.47 -10.07 -5.15
CA HIS A 65 -11.64 -10.74 -6.44
C HIS A 65 -13.11 -11.11 -6.70
N GLU A 66 -13.76 -11.76 -5.74
CA GLU A 66 -15.17 -12.15 -5.81
C GLU A 66 -16.10 -10.93 -5.80
N MET A 67 -15.86 -9.97 -4.89
CA MET A 67 -16.67 -8.76 -4.79
C MET A 67 -16.68 -7.94 -6.08
N CYS A 68 -15.54 -7.86 -6.76
CA CYS A 68 -15.37 -7.01 -7.95
C CYS A 68 -15.49 -7.79 -9.26
N GLY A 69 -15.62 -9.12 -9.21
CA GLY A 69 -15.57 -9.98 -10.41
C GLY A 69 -14.26 -9.82 -11.20
N TRP A 70 -13.13 -9.64 -10.49
CA TRP A 70 -11.80 -9.44 -11.10
C TRP A 70 -10.93 -10.70 -10.90
N PRO A 71 -10.68 -11.49 -11.96
CA PRO A 71 -10.01 -12.79 -11.83
C PRO A 71 -8.48 -12.73 -11.94
N ARG A 72 -7.90 -11.53 -12.03
CA ARG A 72 -6.45 -11.30 -12.23
C ARG A 72 -5.84 -10.64 -10.99
N PRO A 73 -4.51 -10.48 -10.90
CA PRO A 73 -3.89 -9.97 -9.69
C PRO A 73 -4.38 -8.59 -9.23
N ILE A 74 -4.40 -8.41 -7.91
CA ILE A 74 -4.74 -7.18 -7.21
C ILE A 74 -3.55 -6.77 -6.33
N LEU A 75 -3.06 -5.55 -6.53
CA LEU A 75 -2.20 -4.88 -5.56
C LEU A 75 -3.10 -4.04 -4.64
N THR A 76 -2.91 -4.11 -3.33
CA THR A 76 -3.50 -3.13 -2.42
C THR A 76 -2.45 -2.17 -1.89
N ASP A 77 -2.77 -0.88 -1.89
CA ASP A 77 -1.96 0.09 -1.18
C ASP A 77 -2.12 -0.04 0.35
N SER A 78 -1.26 0.63 1.12
CA SER A 78 -1.33 0.58 2.58
C SER A 78 -2.50 1.39 3.16
N GLY A 79 -3.02 2.35 2.39
CA GLY A 79 -3.96 3.39 2.84
C GLY A 79 -3.31 4.52 3.65
N GLY A 80 -1.99 4.49 3.85
CA GLY A 80 -1.27 5.46 4.67
C GLY A 80 -1.28 6.87 4.07
N PHE A 81 -1.05 6.98 2.77
CA PHE A 81 -0.98 8.27 2.06
C PHE A 81 -2.28 9.08 2.15
N GLN A 82 -3.44 8.42 2.02
CA GLN A 82 -4.75 9.07 2.08
C GLN A 82 -5.07 9.52 3.51
N ALA A 83 -4.77 8.69 4.51
CA ALA A 83 -4.92 9.06 5.91
C ALA A 83 -4.01 10.25 6.28
N TYR A 84 -2.76 10.23 5.82
CA TYR A 84 -1.82 11.34 5.99
C TYR A 84 -2.30 12.62 5.30
N SER A 85 -2.76 12.52 4.04
CA SER A 85 -3.27 13.66 3.27
C SER A 85 -4.44 14.35 3.98
N LEU A 86 -5.36 13.60 4.58
CA LEU A 86 -6.45 14.16 5.39
C LEU A 86 -5.94 14.91 6.63
N ILE A 87 -4.93 14.37 7.32
CA ILE A 87 -4.33 15.01 8.51
C ILE A 87 -3.62 16.32 8.12
N ARG A 88 -2.96 16.36 6.95
CA ARG A 88 -2.36 17.61 6.45
C ARG A 88 -3.39 18.67 6.10
N GLN A 89 -4.51 18.27 5.51
CA GLN A 89 -5.61 19.19 5.20
C GLN A 89 -6.18 19.82 6.48
N ASN A 90 -6.32 19.03 7.54
CA ASN A 90 -6.76 19.53 8.83
C ASN A 90 -6.21 18.64 9.98
N ALA A 91 -5.33 19.22 10.80
CA ALA A 91 -4.72 18.52 11.93
C ALA A 91 -5.74 18.03 12.98
N SER A 92 -6.97 18.56 13.00
CA SER A 92 -8.03 18.04 13.86
C SER A 92 -8.60 16.69 13.41
N TYR A 93 -8.37 16.29 12.15
CA TYR A 93 -8.83 15.00 11.61
C TYR A 93 -7.98 13.84 12.07
N GLY A 94 -6.81 14.04 12.66
CA GLY A 94 -6.02 12.92 13.12
C GLY A 94 -4.60 13.25 13.52
N ARG A 95 -3.82 12.19 13.74
CA ARG A 95 -2.41 12.29 14.07
C ARG A 95 -1.65 11.05 13.64
N LEU A 96 -0.40 11.29 13.30
CA LEU A 96 0.61 10.27 13.07
C LEU A 96 1.37 10.02 14.37
N THR A 97 1.58 8.76 14.75
CA THR A 97 2.33 8.37 15.96
C THR A 97 3.23 7.20 15.67
N ASN A 98 4.18 6.85 16.54
CA ASN A 98 5.00 5.64 16.35
C ASN A 98 4.17 4.34 16.22
N ASN A 99 2.93 4.33 16.72
CA ASN A 99 2.06 3.15 16.67
C ASN A 99 1.28 3.02 15.36
N GLY A 100 1.18 4.07 14.55
CA GLY A 100 0.37 4.13 13.34
C GLY A 100 -0.34 5.47 13.18
N ILE A 101 -1.34 5.48 12.30
CA ILE A 101 -2.14 6.66 11.96
C ILE A 101 -3.51 6.55 12.63
N THR A 102 -3.91 7.59 13.37
CA THR A 102 -5.29 7.72 13.86
C THR A 102 -5.96 8.85 13.13
N PHE A 103 -7.12 8.60 12.53
CA PHE A 103 -7.83 9.62 11.77
C PHE A 103 -9.35 9.47 11.89
N GLN A 104 -10.08 10.56 11.67
CA GLN A 104 -11.53 10.64 11.59
C GLN A 104 -11.88 11.48 10.37
N PRO A 105 -12.30 10.84 9.27
CA PRO A 105 -12.79 11.56 8.11
C PRO A 105 -14.03 12.40 8.45
N ASP A 106 -14.24 13.49 7.72
CA ASP A 106 -15.44 14.31 7.88
C ASP A 106 -16.71 13.49 7.65
N GLY A 107 -17.69 13.68 8.53
CA GLY A 107 -18.93 12.90 8.52
C GLY A 107 -18.81 11.48 9.06
N ALA A 108 -17.60 10.99 9.38
CA ALA A 108 -17.45 9.69 10.02
C ALA A 108 -17.85 9.78 11.50
N GLY A 109 -18.80 8.94 11.91
CA GLY A 109 -19.23 8.82 13.31
C GLY A 109 -18.21 8.16 14.25
N ARG A 110 -17.04 7.74 13.74
CA ARG A 110 -16.00 7.07 14.52
C ARG A 110 -14.59 7.41 14.06
N LYS A 111 -13.64 7.26 14.98
CA LYS A 111 -12.20 7.27 14.69
C LYS A 111 -11.75 5.93 14.09
N PHE A 112 -10.83 5.99 13.17
CA PHE A 112 -10.13 4.86 12.58
C PHE A 112 -8.67 4.86 13.05
N GLN A 113 -8.12 3.66 13.17
CA GLN A 113 -6.71 3.45 13.50
C GLN A 113 -6.11 2.48 12.48
N LEU A 114 -5.06 2.94 11.81
CA LEU A 114 -4.29 2.19 10.84
C LEU A 114 -2.87 2.01 11.40
N THR A 115 -2.62 0.84 11.99
CA THR A 115 -1.29 0.41 12.43
C THR A 115 -0.62 -0.44 11.35
N PRO A 116 0.71 -0.63 11.39
CA PRO A 116 1.41 -1.59 10.53
C PRO A 116 0.75 -2.98 10.51
N GLU A 117 0.37 -3.52 11.66
CA GLU A 117 -0.27 -4.82 11.77
C GLU A 117 -1.67 -4.80 11.15
N LYS A 118 -2.47 -3.77 11.47
CA LYS A 118 -3.82 -3.64 10.95
C LYS A 118 -3.82 -3.50 9.42
N CYS A 119 -2.85 -2.77 8.88
CA CYS A 119 -2.64 -2.61 7.45
C CYS A 119 -2.44 -3.98 6.76
N ILE A 120 -1.53 -4.82 7.27
CA ILE A 120 -1.30 -6.16 6.72
C ILE A 120 -2.51 -7.06 6.91
N GLN A 121 -3.14 -7.05 8.09
CA GLN A 121 -4.35 -7.83 8.35
C GLN A 121 -5.49 -7.51 7.38
N LEU A 122 -5.69 -6.22 7.07
CA LEU A 122 -6.73 -5.78 6.14
C LEU A 122 -6.45 -6.30 4.74
N GLN A 123 -5.25 -6.05 4.21
CA GLN A 123 -4.87 -6.47 2.87
C GLN A 123 -4.90 -8.01 2.70
N MET A 124 -4.41 -8.76 3.69
CA MET A 124 -4.53 -10.23 3.72
C MET A 124 -6.00 -10.69 3.75
N SER A 125 -6.86 -9.98 4.49
CA SER A 125 -8.30 -10.31 4.58
C SER A 125 -9.09 -9.95 3.32
N TYR A 126 -8.55 -9.02 2.52
CA TYR A 126 -9.09 -8.63 1.23
C TYR A 126 -8.70 -9.60 0.11
N GLY A 127 -7.72 -10.48 0.35
CA GLY A 127 -7.25 -11.43 -0.65
C GLY A 127 -6.39 -10.79 -1.74
N ALA A 128 -5.70 -9.68 -1.43
CA ALA A 128 -4.78 -9.05 -2.37
C ALA A 128 -3.56 -9.93 -2.64
N ASP A 129 -3.00 -9.83 -3.85
CA ASP A 129 -1.83 -10.58 -4.31
C ASP A 129 -0.50 -9.89 -4.02
N ILE A 130 -0.50 -8.56 -3.91
CA ILE A 130 0.64 -7.75 -3.52
C ILE A 130 0.20 -6.78 -2.41
N LEU A 131 0.94 -6.80 -1.30
CA LEU A 131 0.69 -5.99 -0.13
C LEU A 131 1.74 -4.90 0.00
N MET A 132 1.30 -3.66 0.15
CA MET A 132 2.21 -2.56 0.46
C MET A 132 2.29 -2.34 1.97
N CYS A 133 3.50 -2.25 2.49
CA CYS A 133 3.73 -1.88 3.90
C CYS A 133 3.21 -0.47 4.18
N LEU A 134 2.78 -0.25 5.43
CA LEU A 134 2.47 1.10 5.90
C LEU A 134 3.76 1.90 6.05
N ASP A 135 3.74 3.12 5.53
CA ASP A 135 4.88 4.04 5.48
C ASP A 135 4.48 5.46 5.90
N ASP A 136 5.47 6.26 6.25
CA ASP A 136 5.30 7.68 6.59
C ASP A 136 5.66 8.53 5.38
N CYS A 137 4.67 8.86 4.55
CA CYS A 137 4.89 9.58 3.30
C CYS A 137 4.96 11.10 3.54
N THR A 138 6.07 11.71 3.19
CA THR A 138 6.35 13.16 3.26
C THR A 138 6.33 13.80 1.87
N HIS A 139 6.10 15.11 1.83
CA HIS A 139 6.28 15.89 0.62
C HIS A 139 7.78 16.14 0.37
N VAL A 140 8.21 16.25 -0.89
CA VAL A 140 9.64 16.49 -1.21
C VAL A 140 10.18 17.77 -0.55
N ASP A 141 9.35 18.81 -0.46
CA ASP A 141 9.71 20.09 0.16
C ASP A 141 9.64 20.12 1.70
N ASP A 142 9.25 19.03 2.36
CA ASP A 142 9.27 18.98 3.82
C ASP A 142 10.72 19.05 4.35
N THR A 143 10.89 19.63 5.54
CA THR A 143 12.23 19.92 6.11
C THR A 143 13.07 18.65 6.28
N PRO A 144 14.42 18.76 6.27
CA PRO A 144 15.30 17.60 6.48
C PRO A 144 14.97 16.79 7.74
N ASP A 145 14.61 17.45 8.85
CA ASP A 145 14.22 16.78 10.10
C ASP A 145 12.95 15.94 9.93
N ILE A 146 11.96 16.44 9.17
CA ILE A 146 10.73 15.71 8.86
C ILE A 146 11.03 14.50 7.96
N GLN A 147 11.88 14.66 6.95
CA GLN A 147 12.31 13.55 6.09
C GLN A 147 13.02 12.46 6.90
N HIS A 148 13.91 12.85 7.80
CA HIS A 148 14.69 11.93 8.62
C HIS A 148 13.80 11.13 9.59
N GLU A 149 12.81 11.79 10.20
CA GLU A 149 11.84 11.11 11.07
C GLU A 149 10.89 10.21 10.27
N SER A 150 10.51 10.60 9.06
CA SER A 150 9.72 9.76 8.13
C SER A 150 10.46 8.47 7.78
N VAL A 151 11.75 8.55 7.41
CA VAL A 151 12.58 7.36 7.12
C VAL A 151 12.68 6.47 8.35
N ARG A 152 12.99 7.06 9.52
CA ARG A 152 13.10 6.33 10.79
C ARG A 152 11.81 5.58 11.11
N ARG A 153 10.66 6.23 10.93
CA ARG A 153 9.33 5.66 11.21
C ARG A 153 8.94 4.60 10.20
N THR A 154 9.21 4.85 8.91
CA THR A 154 8.96 3.90 7.82
C THR A 154 9.73 2.60 8.05
N ILE A 155 11.00 2.66 8.44
CA ILE A 155 11.80 1.46 8.78
C ILE A 155 11.18 0.74 9.99
N ALA A 156 10.84 1.47 11.06
CA ALA A 156 10.24 0.87 12.25
C ALA A 156 8.87 0.22 11.97
N TRP A 157 8.08 0.80 11.08
CA TRP A 157 6.80 0.24 10.64
C TRP A 157 6.97 -0.94 9.70
N ALA A 158 7.94 -0.91 8.80
CA ALA A 158 8.27 -2.01 7.90
C ALA A 158 8.64 -3.29 8.67
N VAL A 159 9.41 -3.18 9.77
CA VAL A 159 9.70 -4.31 10.67
C VAL A 159 8.40 -4.92 11.21
N ARG A 160 7.45 -4.09 11.65
CA ARG A 160 6.17 -4.55 12.21
C ARG A 160 5.27 -5.16 11.13
N CYS A 161 5.24 -4.59 9.93
CA CYS A 161 4.54 -5.16 8.78
C CYS A 161 5.09 -6.55 8.44
N ARG A 162 6.41 -6.70 8.34
CA ARG A 162 7.08 -8.00 8.08
C ARG A 162 6.70 -9.04 9.13
N GLN A 163 6.80 -8.69 10.41
CA GLN A 163 6.47 -9.59 11.51
C GLN A 163 5.00 -10.05 11.47
N GLU A 164 4.07 -9.14 11.23
CA GLU A 164 2.65 -9.49 11.13
C GLU A 164 2.35 -10.35 9.90
N TYR A 165 2.97 -10.03 8.76
CA TYR A 165 2.86 -10.81 7.55
C TYR A 165 3.35 -12.26 7.77
N ASP A 166 4.53 -12.43 8.34
CA ASP A 166 5.09 -13.75 8.68
C ASP A 166 4.17 -14.56 9.57
N ARG A 167 3.63 -13.90 10.60
CA ARG A 167 2.69 -14.50 11.54
C ARG A 167 1.44 -15.01 10.81
N LEU A 168 0.87 -14.20 9.92
CA LEU A 168 -0.36 -14.52 9.17
C LEU A 168 -0.12 -15.59 8.11
N VAL A 169 0.98 -15.54 7.36
CA VAL A 169 1.37 -16.59 6.39
C VAL A 169 1.49 -17.93 7.09
N LYS A 170 2.17 -17.96 8.25
CA LYS A 170 2.30 -19.17 9.07
C LYS A 170 0.97 -19.66 9.65
N GLU A 171 0.15 -18.75 10.20
CA GLU A 171 -1.15 -19.08 10.79
C GLU A 171 -2.11 -19.68 9.75
N LYS A 172 -2.15 -19.09 8.56
CA LYS A 172 -2.97 -19.55 7.43
C LYS A 172 -2.35 -20.72 6.66
N LYS A 173 -1.10 -21.10 6.98
CA LYS A 173 -0.34 -22.17 6.32
C LYS A 173 -0.21 -21.97 4.81
N LEU A 174 -0.01 -20.72 4.37
CA LEU A 174 0.11 -20.41 2.95
C LEU A 174 1.47 -20.89 2.43
N GLY A 175 1.46 -21.67 1.36
CA GLY A 175 2.66 -22.04 0.62
C GLY A 175 3.22 -20.87 -0.20
N GLU A 176 4.40 -21.07 -0.79
CA GLU A 176 5.10 -20.03 -1.56
C GLU A 176 4.28 -19.49 -2.75
N SER A 177 3.48 -20.35 -3.40
CA SER A 177 2.60 -19.95 -4.51
C SER A 177 1.25 -19.38 -4.06
N GLU A 178 0.91 -19.50 -2.77
CA GLU A 178 -0.38 -19.08 -2.22
C GLU A 178 -0.25 -17.79 -1.40
N ARG A 179 0.94 -17.52 -0.86
CA ARG A 179 1.19 -16.28 -0.12
C ARG A 179 1.21 -15.11 -1.11
N PRO A 180 0.61 -13.97 -0.76
CA PRO A 180 0.78 -12.77 -1.56
C PRO A 180 2.17 -12.16 -1.31
N LEU A 181 2.68 -11.38 -2.24
CA LEU A 181 3.99 -10.73 -2.08
C LEU A 181 3.90 -9.54 -1.13
N LEU A 182 4.95 -9.29 -0.34
CA LEU A 182 5.03 -8.14 0.56
C LEU A 182 6.08 -7.15 0.08
N PHE A 183 5.67 -5.92 -0.16
CA PHE A 183 6.51 -4.85 -0.66
C PHE A 183 6.78 -3.79 0.42
N GLY A 184 8.06 -3.43 0.58
CA GLY A 184 8.48 -2.27 1.37
C GLY A 184 8.37 -0.98 0.55
N VAL A 185 8.32 0.18 1.21
CA VAL A 185 8.27 1.48 0.53
C VAL A 185 9.49 2.29 0.92
N ILE A 186 10.34 2.59 -0.05
CA ILE A 186 11.52 3.43 0.14
C ILE A 186 11.05 4.87 0.28
N GLN A 187 11.43 5.53 1.38
CA GLN A 187 11.18 6.95 1.66
C GLN A 187 12.51 7.72 1.68
N GLY A 188 12.45 9.04 1.91
CA GLY A 188 13.64 9.91 1.95
C GLY A 188 13.49 11.22 1.18
N GLY A 189 12.31 11.52 0.63
CA GLY A 189 12.05 12.74 -0.11
C GLY A 189 13.01 12.90 -1.30
N GLY A 190 13.59 14.09 -1.44
CA GLY A 190 14.63 14.41 -2.43
C GLY A 190 16.07 14.22 -1.92
N SER A 191 16.29 13.48 -0.83
CA SER A 191 17.64 13.22 -0.30
C SER A 191 18.12 11.83 -0.69
N GLU A 192 19.11 11.77 -1.58
CA GLU A 192 19.77 10.52 -2.00
C GLU A 192 20.29 9.72 -0.79
N THR A 193 20.94 10.39 0.17
CA THR A 193 21.48 9.75 1.37
C THR A 193 20.38 9.08 2.20
N LEU A 194 19.24 9.76 2.41
CA LEU A 194 18.13 9.20 3.17
C LEU A 194 17.43 8.06 2.41
N ARG A 195 17.34 8.17 1.08
CA ARG A 195 16.86 7.09 0.20
C ARG A 195 17.73 5.84 0.32
N ALA A 196 19.05 6.01 0.27
CA ALA A 196 20.01 4.93 0.42
C ALA A 196 19.90 4.26 1.80
N GLU A 197 19.87 5.06 2.88
CA GLU A 197 19.68 4.55 4.25
C GLU A 197 18.38 3.74 4.39
N CYS A 198 17.27 4.28 3.86
CA CYS A 198 15.99 3.59 3.88
C CYS A 198 16.04 2.28 3.08
N ALA A 199 16.61 2.31 1.87
CA ALA A 199 16.72 1.14 1.01
C ALA A 199 17.57 0.03 1.66
N GLU A 200 18.73 0.36 2.22
CA GLU A 200 19.61 -0.60 2.91
C GLU A 200 18.90 -1.24 4.12
N ALA A 201 18.20 -0.44 4.92
CA ALA A 201 17.44 -0.94 6.06
C ALA A 201 16.29 -1.88 5.63
N LEU A 202 15.55 -1.53 4.58
CA LEU A 202 14.46 -2.37 4.06
C LEU A 202 14.99 -3.66 3.42
N LEU A 203 16.13 -3.61 2.73
CA LEU A 203 16.81 -4.79 2.20
C LEU A 203 17.20 -5.76 3.33
N ALA A 204 17.71 -5.24 4.45
CA ALA A 204 18.07 -6.05 5.61
C ALA A 204 16.85 -6.72 6.29
N ILE A 205 15.66 -6.10 6.22
CA ILE A 205 14.41 -6.67 6.76
C ILE A 205 13.89 -7.83 5.89
N GLY A 206 14.01 -7.71 4.56
CA GLY A 206 13.60 -8.74 3.60
C GLY A 206 12.16 -8.58 3.10
N PHE A 207 12.04 -8.17 1.83
CA PHE A 207 10.77 -7.99 1.11
C PHE A 207 10.85 -8.61 -0.28
N ASP A 208 9.68 -8.90 -0.87
CA ASP A 208 9.58 -9.47 -2.22
C ASP A 208 9.76 -8.38 -3.30
N GLY A 209 9.57 -7.11 -2.94
CA GLY A 209 9.74 -5.97 -3.81
C GLY A 209 9.77 -4.64 -3.05
N PHE A 210 10.07 -3.57 -3.77
CA PHE A 210 10.22 -2.23 -3.21
C PHE A 210 9.47 -1.21 -4.06
N GLY A 211 8.55 -0.49 -3.42
CA GLY A 211 7.95 0.72 -3.98
C GLY A 211 8.88 1.91 -3.81
N TYR A 212 8.92 2.78 -4.81
CA TYR A 212 9.58 4.08 -4.71
C TYR A 212 8.57 5.10 -4.17
N GLY A 213 8.54 5.28 -2.85
CA GLY A 213 7.55 6.12 -2.16
C GLY A 213 7.89 7.60 -2.18
N GLY A 214 7.03 8.40 -1.56
CA GLY A 214 7.13 9.86 -1.54
C GLY A 214 6.48 10.49 -2.78
N TRP A 215 6.66 11.80 -2.93
CA TRP A 215 6.24 12.54 -4.12
C TRP A 215 7.48 12.79 -5.00
N PRO A 216 7.82 11.89 -5.95
CA PRO A 216 9.05 11.99 -6.74
C PRO A 216 8.90 12.99 -7.90
N LEU A 217 8.04 13.99 -7.73
CA LEU A 217 7.81 15.04 -8.70
C LEU A 217 8.21 16.36 -8.06
N ASP A 218 8.85 17.23 -8.83
CA ASP A 218 9.07 18.61 -8.40
C ASP A 218 7.78 19.46 -8.50
N ALA A 219 7.86 20.74 -8.16
CA ALA A 219 6.74 21.67 -8.25
C ALA A 219 6.24 21.89 -9.70
N GLY A 220 7.04 21.54 -10.71
CA GLY A 220 6.69 21.55 -12.13
C GLY A 220 6.01 20.25 -12.60
N GLY A 221 5.95 19.22 -11.76
CA GLY A 221 5.43 17.90 -12.12
C GLY A 221 6.44 17.05 -12.89
N GLU A 222 7.71 17.43 -12.92
CA GLU A 222 8.77 16.63 -13.55
C GLU A 222 9.29 15.59 -12.55
N LEU A 223 9.61 14.39 -13.05
CA LEU A 223 10.24 13.35 -12.22
C LEU A 223 11.60 13.85 -11.72
N LEU A 224 11.79 13.77 -10.42
CA LEU A 224 13.11 13.92 -9.79
C LEU A 224 13.97 12.76 -10.27
N THR A 225 14.86 13.06 -11.20
CA THR A 225 15.73 12.08 -11.87
C THR A 225 17.13 12.01 -11.27
N ASP A 226 17.46 12.96 -10.40
CA ASP A 226 18.69 13.07 -9.62
C ASP A 226 18.36 13.13 -8.12
#